data_AF-L7W9R4-F1
#
_entry.id   AF-L7W9R4-F1
#
_cell.length_a   1.000
_cell.length_b   1.000
_cell.length_c   1.000
_cell.angle_alpha   90.00
_cell.angle_beta   90.00
_cell.angle_gamma   90.00
#
_symmetry.space_group_name_H-M   'P 1'
#
loop_
_entity.id
_entity.type
_entity.pdbx_description
1 polymer ?
#
loop_
_entity_poly.entity_id
_entity_poly.type
_entity_poly.pdbx_seq_one_letter_code
_entity_poly.pdbx_strand_id
1 'polypeptide(L)'
;MFKFANPKYAEWTVYRTDSTQIEVSNITSTEIHNNVKWISDCEYHLGKTKIINNKLNFQEMDTMKVEIYKTEDDRYFCYSKSNRLDLELEMIKIREIDD
;
A
#
# COMPACT_ATOMS: atom_id res chain seq x y z
N MET A 1 8.09 -2.29 -6.88
CA MET A 1 8.20 -1.81 -5.48
C MET A 1 7.86 -0.33 -5.43
N PHE A 2 7.39 0.16 -4.28
CA PHE A 2 7.01 1.56 -4.11
C PHE A 2 7.39 2.14 -2.74
N LYS A 3 7.52 3.47 -2.68
CA LYS A 3 7.53 4.27 -1.45
C LYS A 3 6.42 5.32 -1.50
N PHE A 4 5.96 5.77 -0.35
CA PHE A 4 5.08 6.93 -0.29
C PHE A 4 5.88 8.22 -0.40
N ALA A 5 5.37 9.20 -1.17
CA ALA A 5 6.01 10.51 -1.28
C ALA A 5 5.89 11.32 0.01
N ASN A 6 4.81 11.10 0.79
CA ASN A 6 4.59 11.81 2.04
C ASN A 6 5.62 11.37 3.11
N PRO A 7 6.44 12.30 3.66
CA PRO A 7 7.47 11.98 4.63
C PRO A 7 6.96 11.30 5.91
N LYS A 8 5.67 11.47 6.25
CA LYS A 8 5.03 10.79 7.38
C LYS A 8 5.00 9.27 7.26
N TYR A 9 5.18 8.74 6.05
CA TYR A 9 5.15 7.31 5.75
C TYR A 9 6.46 6.82 5.12
N ALA A 10 7.57 7.58 5.28
CA ALA A 10 8.85 7.28 4.64
C ALA A 10 9.44 5.92 5.08
N GLU A 11 9.08 5.47 6.28
CA GLU A 11 9.49 4.18 6.83
C GLU A 11 8.85 2.99 6.10
N TRP A 12 7.73 3.20 5.41
CA TRP A 12 6.98 2.15 4.74
C TRP A 12 7.47 1.91 3.33
N THR A 13 7.72 0.64 2.99
CA THR A 13 7.94 0.17 1.62
C THR A 13 6.78 -0.72 1.20
N VAL A 14 6.28 -0.54 -0.02
CA VAL A 14 5.17 -1.32 -0.56
C VAL A 14 5.67 -2.25 -1.67
N TYR A 15 5.47 -3.55 -1.48
CA TYR A 15 5.69 -4.58 -2.49
C TYR A 15 4.33 -5.02 -3.01
N ARG A 16 4.04 -4.78 -4.29
CA ARG A 16 2.75 -5.13 -4.90
C ARG A 16 2.97 -6.02 -6.12
N THR A 17 2.19 -7.08 -6.19
CA THR A 17 1.99 -7.92 -7.38
C THR A 17 0.53 -7.77 -7.85
N ASP A 18 0.14 -8.52 -8.89
CA ASP A 18 -1.25 -8.50 -9.37
C ASP A 18 -2.26 -9.02 -8.34
N SER A 19 -1.82 -9.83 -7.36
CA SER A 19 -2.72 -10.47 -6.38
C SER A 19 -2.40 -10.18 -4.92
N THR A 20 -1.26 -9.55 -4.62
CA THR A 20 -0.81 -9.28 -3.24
C THR A 20 -0.20 -7.90 -3.08
N GLN A 21 -0.32 -7.35 -1.88
CA GLN A 21 0.37 -6.15 -1.45
C GLN A 21 0.92 -6.36 -0.03
N ILE A 22 2.22 -6.13 0.15
CA ILE A 22 2.89 -6.21 1.44
C ILE A 22 3.50 -4.85 1.75
N GLU A 23 3.13 -4.29 2.90
CA GLU A 23 3.68 -3.02 3.39
C GLU A 23 4.60 -3.30 4.57
N VAL A 24 5.86 -2.87 4.48
CA VAL A 24 6.89 -3.16 5.47
C VAL A 24 7.44 -1.87 6.06
N SER A 25 7.37 -1.72 7.37
CA SER A 25 8.06 -0.65 8.09
C SER A 25 9.52 -1.04 8.35
N ASN A 26 10.46 -0.25 7.84
CA ASN A 26 11.88 -0.46 8.13
C ASN A 26 12.29 -0.07 9.57
N ILE A 27 11.42 0.60 10.32
CA ILE A 27 11.66 0.97 11.73
C ILE A 27 11.15 -0.11 12.67
N THR A 28 9.90 -0.56 12.50
CA THR A 28 9.27 -1.48 13.45
C THR A 28 9.40 -2.94 13.04
N SER A 29 9.76 -3.19 11.77
CA SER A 29 9.68 -4.51 11.12
C SER A 29 8.26 -5.06 11.04
N THR A 30 7.24 -4.19 11.20
CA THR A 30 5.84 -4.54 11.01
C THR A 30 5.58 -4.78 9.54
N GLU A 31 4.85 -5.85 9.23
CA GLU A 31 4.42 -6.17 7.88
C GLU A 31 2.90 -6.29 7.82
N ILE A 32 2.30 -5.66 6.81
CA ILE A 32 0.87 -5.72 6.54
C ILE A 32 0.67 -6.39 5.19
N HIS A 33 0.15 -7.63 5.22
CA HIS A 33 -0.06 -8.45 4.04
C HIS A 33 -1.54 -8.38 3.64
N ASN A 34 -1.79 -7.93 2.42
CA ASN A 34 -3.12 -7.77 1.84
C ASN A 34 -3.23 -8.56 0.55
N ASN A 35 -4.42 -9.08 0.26
CA ASN A 35 -4.76 -9.54 -1.08
C ASN A 35 -5.27 -8.37 -1.91
N VAL A 36 -4.82 -8.31 -3.16
CA VAL A 36 -5.27 -7.35 -4.16
C VAL A 36 -6.33 -8.01 -5.01
N LYS A 37 -7.49 -7.37 -5.14
CA LYS A 37 -8.56 -7.77 -6.07
C LYS A 37 -8.87 -6.60 -7.00
N TRP A 38 -8.37 -6.67 -8.22
CA TRP A 38 -8.65 -5.68 -9.25
C TRP A 38 -10.12 -5.72 -9.70
N ILE A 39 -10.68 -4.54 -9.87
CA ILE A 39 -12.03 -4.30 -10.40
C ILE A 39 -11.91 -3.74 -11.83
N SER A 40 -10.89 -2.90 -12.06
CA SER A 40 -10.47 -2.37 -13.37
C SER A 40 -8.98 -2.04 -13.31
N ASP A 41 -8.41 -1.53 -14.41
CA ASP A 41 -6.99 -1.12 -14.47
C ASP A 41 -6.63 -0.03 -13.45
N CYS A 42 -7.62 0.76 -13.00
CA CYS A 42 -7.42 1.87 -12.07
C CYS A 42 -8.14 1.69 -10.73
N GLU A 43 -8.81 0.56 -10.49
CA GLU A 43 -9.57 0.34 -9.27
C GLU A 43 -9.34 -1.07 -8.72
N TYR A 44 -9.01 -1.16 -7.43
CA TYR A 44 -8.83 -2.43 -6.75
C TYR A 44 -9.22 -2.36 -5.27
N HIS A 45 -9.46 -3.53 -4.70
CA HIS A 45 -9.68 -3.71 -3.29
C HIS A 45 -8.47 -4.36 -2.63
N LEU A 46 -8.05 -3.81 -1.49
CA LEU A 46 -7.15 -4.47 -0.54
C LEU A 46 -8.00 -5.14 0.53
N GLY A 47 -7.85 -6.43 0.70
CA GLY A 47 -8.62 -7.18 1.70
C GLY A 47 -7.85 -8.34 2.31
N LYS A 48 -8.43 -8.93 3.37
CA LYS A 48 -7.86 -10.02 4.17
C LYS A 48 -6.44 -9.69 4.63
N THR A 49 -6.38 -8.92 5.70
CA THR A 49 -5.13 -8.41 6.27
C THR A 49 -4.50 -9.46 7.18
N LYS A 50 -3.26 -9.87 6.93
CA LYS A 50 -2.42 -10.57 7.92
C LYS A 50 -1.33 -9.60 8.38
N ILE A 51 -1.22 -9.41 9.69
CA ILE A 51 -0.21 -8.51 10.27
C ILE A 51 0.86 -9.33 10.97
N ILE A 52 2.12 -9.08 10.62
CA ILE A 52 3.30 -9.71 11.25
C ILE A 52 4.04 -8.63 12.04
N ASN A 53 4.57 -8.98 13.22
CA ASN A 53 5.30 -8.07 14.11
C ASN A 53 4.54 -6.76 14.39
N ASN A 54 3.30 -6.88 14.85
CA ASN A 54 2.37 -5.77 15.06
C ASN A 54 2.73 -4.84 16.24
N LYS A 55 3.91 -4.22 16.20
CA LYS A 55 4.39 -3.30 17.25
C LYS A 55 3.58 -2.00 17.33
N LEU A 56 2.88 -1.65 16.26
CA LEU A 56 2.04 -0.46 16.13
C LEU A 56 0.57 -0.71 16.50
N ASN A 57 0.23 -1.92 16.94
CA ASN A 57 -1.13 -2.33 17.31
C ASN A 57 -2.18 -2.04 16.22
N PHE A 58 -1.79 -2.21 14.94
CA PHE A 58 -2.72 -2.17 13.83
C PHE A 58 -3.81 -3.23 14.04
N GLN A 59 -5.05 -2.83 13.80
CA GLN A 59 -6.15 -3.78 13.75
C GLN A 59 -6.24 -4.32 12.34
N GLU A 60 -6.72 -5.56 12.20
CA GLU A 60 -7.13 -6.04 10.88
C GLU A 60 -8.15 -5.06 10.31
N MET A 61 -7.83 -4.51 9.15
CA MET A 61 -8.76 -3.67 8.42
C MET A 61 -9.71 -4.55 7.61
N ASP A 62 -10.95 -4.06 7.49
CA ASP A 62 -11.89 -4.49 6.46
C ASP A 62 -11.32 -4.21 5.06
N THR A 63 -12.15 -4.44 4.05
CA THR A 63 -11.79 -4.13 2.67
C THR A 63 -11.56 -2.62 2.48
N MET A 64 -10.39 -2.25 1.98
CA MET A 64 -10.07 -0.88 1.55
C MET A 64 -10.18 -0.79 0.03
N LYS A 65 -10.99 0.16 -0.44
CA LYS A 65 -11.07 0.50 -1.86
C LYS A 65 -9.93 1.45 -2.21
N VAL A 66 -9.25 1.19 -3.32
CA VAL A 66 -8.22 2.07 -3.86
C VAL A 66 -8.55 2.41 -5.31
N GLU A 67 -8.53 3.70 -5.62
CA GLU A 67 -8.74 4.25 -6.95
C GLU A 67 -7.50 5.04 -7.38
N ILE A 68 -6.87 4.62 -8.48
CA ILE A 68 -5.76 5.33 -9.12
C ILE A 68 -6.34 6.38 -10.04
N TYR A 69 -6.31 7.64 -9.62
CA TYR A 69 -6.92 8.74 -10.38
C TYR A 69 -5.92 9.45 -11.31
N LYS A 70 -4.62 9.25 -11.09
CA LYS A 70 -3.56 9.80 -11.95
C LYS A 70 -2.36 8.86 -11.97
N THR A 71 -1.79 8.71 -13.16
CA THR A 71 -0.56 7.96 -13.41
C THR A 71 0.46 8.89 -14.04
N GLU A 72 1.72 8.71 -13.64
CA GLU A 72 2.88 9.30 -14.31
C GLU A 72 3.95 8.21 -14.48
N ASP A 73 5.05 8.53 -15.15
CA ASP A 73 6.10 7.56 -15.47
C ASP A 73 6.62 6.84 -14.23
N ASP A 74 6.89 7.58 -13.15
CA ASP A 74 7.50 7.10 -11.92
C ASP A 74 6.53 6.97 -10.74
N ARG A 75 5.24 7.30 -10.88
CA ARG A 75 4.34 7.36 -9.72
C ARG A 75 2.87 7.12 -10.04
N TYR A 76 2.13 6.83 -8.98
CA TYR A 76 0.68 6.71 -8.95
C TYR A 76 0.10 7.61 -7.88
N PHE A 77 -1.03 8.23 -8.18
CA PHE A 77 -1.82 8.97 -7.21
C PHE A 77 -3.13 8.23 -6.97
N CYS A 78 -3.40 7.93 -5.71
CA CYS A 78 -4.45 7.04 -5.30
C CYS A 78 -5.34 7.68 -4.24
N TYR A 79 -6.65 7.46 -4.34
CA TYR A 79 -7.57 7.62 -3.21
C TYR A 79 -7.82 6.26 -2.58
N SER A 80 -7.56 6.16 -1.28
CA SER A 80 -7.73 4.95 -0.48
C SER A 80 -8.80 5.18 0.57
N LYS A 81 -9.87 4.38 0.52
CA LYS A 81 -11.04 4.57 1.38
C LYS A 81 -11.50 3.27 2.02
N SER A 82 -11.80 3.34 3.31
CA SER A 82 -12.46 2.30 4.09
C SER A 82 -13.52 2.94 5.00
N ASN A 83 -14.14 2.15 5.86
CA ASN A 83 -15.01 2.65 6.94
C ASN A 83 -14.26 3.48 7.99
N ARG A 84 -12.93 3.41 8.06
CA ARG A 84 -12.10 4.04 9.09
C ARG A 84 -11.10 5.06 8.56
N LEU A 85 -10.80 5.01 7.26
CA LEU A 85 -9.76 5.83 6.63
C LEU A 85 -10.28 6.41 5.32
N ASP A 86 -9.88 7.64 5.04
CA ASP A 86 -10.07 8.33 3.78
C ASP A 86 -8.79 9.11 3.52
N LEU A 87 -7.96 8.61 2.60
CA LEU A 87 -6.58 9.05 2.40
C LEU A 87 -6.28 9.22 0.93
N GLU A 88 -5.60 10.32 0.61
CA GLU A 88 -4.94 10.51 -0.66
C GLU A 88 -3.46 10.15 -0.51
N LEU A 89 -2.97 9.29 -1.40
CA LEU A 89 -1.61 8.75 -1.37
C LEU A 89 -0.92 8.92 -2.71
N GLU A 90 0.33 9.36 -2.66
CA GLU A 90 1.24 9.36 -3.81
C GLU A 90 2.28 8.25 -3.60
N MET A 91 2.33 7.31 -4.54
CA MET A 91 3.23 6.15 -4.52
C MET A 91 4.27 6.27 -5.63
N ILE A 92 5.54 6.38 -5.26
CA ILE A 92 6.68 6.48 -6.17
C ILE A 92 7.20 5.06 -6.44
N LYS A 93 7.29 4.68 -7.72
CA LYS A 93 7.92 3.44 -8.20
C LYS A 93 9.40 3.48 -7.87
N ILE A 94 9.89 2.41 -7.25
CA ILE A 94 11.31 2.20 -7.02
C ILE A 94 11.73 0.96 -7.79
N ARG A 95 12.81 1.12 -8.57
CA ARG A 95 13.51 0.00 -9.20
C ARG A 95 14.31 -0.72 -8.12
N GLU A 96 14.24 -2.05 -8.08
CA GLU A 96 15.29 -2.78 -7.37
C GLU A 96 16.61 -2.41 -8.04
N ILE A 97 17.57 -1.94 -7.24
CA ILE A 97 18.95 -1.88 -7.70
C ILE A 97 19.41 -3.34 -7.62
N ASP A 98 19.48 -4.01 -8.77
CA ASP A 98 20.18 -5.28 -8.88
C ASP A 98 21.66 -4.98 -8.52
N ASP A 99 22.12 -5.52 -7.38
CA ASP A 99 23.54 -5.57 -7.01
C ASP A 99 24.30 -6.57 -7.88
#